data_AF-A0A328PV68-F1
#
_entry.id   AF-A0A328PV68-F1
#
_cell.length_a   1.000
_cell.length_b   1.000
_cell.length_c   1.000
_cell.angle_alpha   90.00
_cell.angle_beta   90.00
_cell.angle_gamma   90.00
#
_symmetry.space_group_name_H-M   'P 1'
#
loop_
_entity.id
_entity.type
_entity.pdbx_description
1 polymer ?
#
loop_
_entity_poly.entity_id
_entity_poly.type
_entity_poly.pdbx_seq_one_letter_code
_entity_poly.pdbx_strand_id
1 'polypeptide(L)'
;MIIEQEKIIAFELDFLQIKKDYSEEELTKLFSLLKELGIYGNLFLFTNTSLQLASNFLKEKELNIGYLISNSGTCVYNLITNKKEKESFLDQELLELIVRFSFFNNLIFVILGANQSFIFGFDYLNSEEQKIYSGLVRLKKLSQIQEVIENNSVYSLKMLFTEKKSELRIKKIHNFLIKLLELQVQIDYQVVDPAIYLFSRKHTKAQIMSEILGINEQEVSNNLIYSSWSIPDIQLASNSFFWLSVSEFENRITKDSPDSSVLYLSKDSQVWIDWWREHDYLWRERALKLDWISRKIKKAELLNNTNNYFELDLIDGLLKSKLMNEKSNAWETLQRKIMGIQKKKLITLFLWTEQLSNLVTMNSLETK
;
A
#
# COMPACT_ATOMS: atom_id res chain seq x y z
N MET A 1 -18.48 17.37 21.14
CA MET A 1 -17.08 17.25 20.67
C MET A 1 -17.16 16.61 19.31
N ILE A 2 -16.94 17.36 18.24
CA ILE A 2 -16.90 16.80 16.89
C ILE A 2 -15.52 16.16 16.79
N ILE A 3 -15.47 14.83 16.72
CA ILE A 3 -14.23 14.12 16.37
C ILE A 3 -13.97 14.53 14.92
N GLU A 4 -13.04 15.46 14.70
CA GLU A 4 -12.59 15.83 13.36
C GLU A 4 -12.03 14.57 12.71
N GLN A 5 -12.75 14.00 11.75
CA GLN A 5 -12.37 12.73 11.11
C GLN A 5 -11.21 12.98 10.14
N GLU A 6 -10.11 12.28 10.36
CA GLU A 6 -8.82 12.47 9.69
C GLU A 6 -8.72 11.72 8.36
N LYS A 7 -7.91 12.24 7.42
CA LYS A 7 -7.62 11.62 6.11
C LYS A 7 -7.02 10.22 6.28
N ILE A 8 -7.23 9.35 5.32
CA ILE A 8 -6.68 7.99 5.32
C ILE A 8 -5.55 7.96 4.29
N ILE A 9 -4.35 7.62 4.75
CA ILE A 9 -3.16 7.57 3.90
C ILE A 9 -2.63 6.15 3.90
N ALA A 10 -2.67 5.50 2.75
CA ALA A 10 -2.30 4.10 2.60
C ALA A 10 -1.07 3.94 1.70
N PHE A 11 -0.10 3.16 2.14
CA PHE A 11 1.06 2.79 1.33
C PHE A 11 1.14 1.29 1.13
N GLU A 12 1.34 0.84 -0.11
CA GLU A 12 1.82 -0.50 -0.41
C GLU A 12 3.35 -0.49 -0.48
N LEU A 13 4.00 -1.19 0.46
CA LEU A 13 5.45 -1.20 0.60
C LEU A 13 6.01 -2.63 0.65
N ASP A 14 7.12 -2.83 -0.04
CA ASP A 14 8.01 -3.97 0.19
C ASP A 14 9.22 -3.49 1.01
N PHE A 15 9.14 -3.67 2.33
CA PHE A 15 10.19 -3.22 3.23
C PHE A 15 11.56 -3.88 2.99
N LEU A 16 11.58 -5.11 2.48
CA LEU A 16 12.83 -5.79 2.14
C LEU A 16 13.47 -5.16 0.91
N GLN A 17 12.66 -4.86 -0.10
CA GLN A 17 13.13 -4.17 -1.30
C GLN A 17 13.59 -2.74 -0.97
N ILE A 18 12.81 -1.99 -0.19
CA ILE A 18 13.16 -0.62 0.23
C ILE A 18 14.49 -0.61 1.00
N LYS A 19 14.70 -1.55 1.95
CA LYS A 19 15.96 -1.65 2.70
C LYS A 19 17.17 -1.92 1.80
N LYS A 20 16.98 -2.58 0.66
CA LYS A 20 18.05 -2.89 -0.31
C LYS A 20 18.33 -1.73 -1.25
N ASP A 21 17.28 -1.09 -1.74
CA ASP A 21 17.37 -0.14 -2.83
C ASP A 21 17.73 1.28 -2.35
N TYR A 22 17.44 1.61 -1.10
CA TYR A 22 17.56 2.98 -0.59
C TYR A 22 18.81 3.08 0.29
N SER A 23 19.53 4.19 0.15
CA SER A 23 20.58 4.59 1.10
C SER A 23 20.00 4.96 2.46
N GLU A 24 20.85 4.97 3.49
CA GLU A 24 20.43 5.36 4.84
C GLU A 24 19.88 6.79 4.93
N GLU A 25 20.40 7.71 4.11
CA GLU A 25 19.87 9.07 4.03
C GLU A 25 18.44 9.10 3.46
N GLU A 26 18.20 8.36 2.38
CA GLU A 26 16.88 8.26 1.75
C GLU A 26 15.87 7.56 2.67
N LEU A 27 16.29 6.50 3.37
CA LEU A 27 15.48 5.85 4.39
C LEU A 27 15.11 6.84 5.50
N THR A 28 16.06 7.65 5.96
CA THR A 28 15.77 8.67 6.99
C THR A 28 14.73 9.68 6.51
N LYS A 29 14.83 10.18 5.27
CA LYS A 29 13.85 11.10 4.68
C LYS A 29 12.47 10.45 4.55
N LEU A 30 12.43 9.21 4.08
CA LEU A 30 11.21 8.41 3.95
C LEU A 30 10.49 8.24 5.28
N PHE A 31 11.19 7.73 6.30
CA PHE A 31 10.56 7.44 7.59
C PHE A 31 10.19 8.70 8.36
N SER A 32 10.92 9.80 8.17
CA SER A 32 10.51 11.14 8.62
C SER A 32 9.20 11.57 7.97
N LEU A 33 9.05 11.42 6.65
CA LEU A 33 7.81 11.70 5.93
C LEU A 33 6.65 10.81 6.43
N LEU A 34 6.83 9.50 6.54
CA LEU A 34 5.80 8.58 7.01
C LEU A 34 5.33 8.94 8.43
N LYS A 35 6.27 9.31 9.32
CA LYS A 35 5.95 9.74 10.67
C LYS A 35 5.09 11.01 10.68
N GLU A 36 5.44 11.98 9.83
CA GLU A 36 4.61 13.18 9.66
C GLU A 36 3.22 12.84 9.10
N LEU A 37 3.14 12.03 8.06
CA LEU A 37 1.85 11.60 7.49
C LEU A 37 0.96 10.94 8.55
N GLY A 38 1.52 10.11 9.43
CA GLY A 38 0.80 9.53 10.56
C GLY A 38 0.39 10.51 11.66
N ILE A 39 1.05 11.67 11.79
CA ILE A 39 0.66 12.72 12.75
C ILE A 39 -0.54 13.53 12.25
N TYR A 40 -0.73 13.65 10.94
CA TYR A 40 -1.78 14.46 10.33
C TYR A 40 -2.93 13.64 9.71
N GLY A 41 -2.79 12.32 9.65
CA GLY A 41 -3.82 11.42 9.15
C GLY A 41 -3.66 9.99 9.67
N ASN A 42 -4.62 9.15 9.32
CA ASN A 42 -4.59 7.71 9.61
C ASN A 42 -3.67 7.00 8.62
N LEU A 43 -2.45 6.70 9.05
CA LEU A 43 -1.46 5.98 8.24
C LEU A 43 -1.68 4.47 8.26
N PHE A 44 -1.81 3.87 7.08
CA PHE A 44 -1.88 2.42 6.84
C PHE A 44 -0.72 1.97 5.96
N LEU A 45 0.04 0.97 6.41
CA LEU A 45 1.17 0.39 5.69
C LEU A 45 0.85 -1.05 5.35
N PHE A 46 0.66 -1.36 4.08
CA PHE A 46 0.39 -2.69 3.56
C PHE A 46 1.68 -3.35 3.08
N THR A 47 1.92 -4.59 3.47
CA THR A 47 3.07 -5.35 3.01
C THR A 47 2.81 -6.87 3.01
N ASN A 48 3.48 -7.55 2.08
CA ASN A 48 3.56 -9.01 2.06
C ASN A 48 4.70 -9.55 2.93
N THR A 49 5.55 -8.67 3.46
CA THR A 49 6.59 -9.00 4.43
C THR A 49 5.96 -9.53 5.72
N SER A 50 6.63 -10.46 6.40
CA SER A 50 6.17 -10.96 7.70
C SER A 50 6.13 -9.85 8.74
N LEU A 51 5.17 -9.92 9.67
CA LEU A 51 5.07 -8.97 10.78
C LEU A 51 6.41 -8.80 11.52
N GLN A 52 7.11 -9.90 11.79
CA GLN A 52 8.38 -9.88 12.51
C GLN A 52 9.43 -9.05 11.77
N LEU A 53 9.63 -9.29 10.47
CA LEU A 53 10.62 -8.56 9.68
C LEU A 53 10.22 -7.10 9.50
N ALA A 54 8.96 -6.85 9.14
CA ALA A 54 8.45 -5.50 8.95
C ALA A 54 8.51 -4.68 10.23
N SER A 55 7.99 -5.19 11.35
CA SER A 55 7.99 -4.46 12.63
C SER A 55 9.39 -4.20 13.18
N ASN A 56 10.34 -5.13 13.00
CA ASN A 56 11.73 -4.89 13.36
C ASN A 56 12.36 -3.77 12.53
N PHE A 57 12.10 -3.75 11.22
CA PHE A 57 12.59 -2.69 10.34
C PHE A 57 11.95 -1.32 10.68
N LEU A 58 10.65 -1.28 10.96
CA LEU A 58 9.97 -0.06 11.38
C LEU A 58 10.50 0.48 12.71
N LYS A 59 10.82 -0.42 13.67
CA LYS A 59 11.45 -0.06 14.94
C LYS A 59 12.87 0.48 14.76
N GLU A 60 13.68 -0.17 13.90
CA GLU A 60 15.01 0.31 13.51
C GLU A 60 14.96 1.74 12.93
N LYS A 61 13.89 2.06 12.21
CA LYS A 61 13.67 3.37 11.58
C LYS A 61 12.78 4.31 12.42
N GLU A 62 12.53 3.97 13.68
CA GLU A 62 11.78 4.78 14.66
C GLU A 62 10.36 5.21 14.21
N LEU A 63 9.71 4.42 13.36
CA LEU A 63 8.31 4.63 12.99
C LEU A 63 7.39 3.92 13.97
N ASN A 64 6.69 4.71 14.78
CA ASN A 64 5.86 4.27 15.90
C ASN A 64 4.40 4.76 15.81
N ILE A 65 3.94 5.11 14.61
CA ILE A 65 2.60 5.66 14.37
C ILE A 65 1.95 5.01 13.15
N GLY A 66 0.63 4.81 13.21
CA GLY A 66 -0.16 4.17 12.16
C GLY A 66 -0.39 2.67 12.38
N TYR A 67 -0.89 2.01 11.35
CA TYR A 67 -1.20 0.58 11.32
C TYR A 67 -0.35 -0.14 10.27
N LEU A 68 0.26 -1.24 10.67
CA LEU A 68 0.97 -2.16 9.79
C LEU A 68 0.07 -3.37 9.48
N ILE A 69 -0.23 -3.56 8.20
CA ILE A 69 -1.02 -4.66 7.68
C ILE A 69 -0.05 -5.58 6.94
N SER A 70 0.33 -6.66 7.61
CA SER A 70 1.40 -7.57 7.17
C SER A 70 0.84 -8.90 6.67
N ASN A 71 1.72 -9.74 6.11
CA ASN A 71 1.37 -11.09 5.66
C ASN A 71 0.14 -11.11 4.73
N SER A 72 0.10 -10.22 3.73
CA SER A 72 -1.00 -10.10 2.76
C SER A 72 -2.37 -9.75 3.36
N GLY A 73 -2.41 -9.06 4.50
CA GLY A 73 -3.67 -8.63 5.13
C GLY A 73 -4.15 -9.49 6.29
N THR A 74 -3.42 -10.56 6.63
CA THR A 74 -3.81 -11.51 7.68
C THR A 74 -3.47 -11.03 9.09
N CYS A 75 -2.60 -10.03 9.25
CA CYS A 75 -2.29 -9.46 10.54
C CYS A 75 -2.28 -7.93 10.49
N VAL A 76 -3.09 -7.32 11.37
CA VAL A 76 -3.12 -5.88 11.61
C VAL A 76 -2.41 -5.58 12.93
N TYR A 77 -1.38 -4.77 12.87
CA TYR A 77 -0.57 -4.37 14.02
C TYR A 77 -0.59 -2.86 14.20
N ASN A 78 -0.97 -2.40 15.38
CA ASN A 78 -0.98 -1.00 15.76
C ASN A 78 0.41 -0.58 16.25
N LEU A 79 1.05 0.35 15.54
CA LEU A 79 2.43 0.76 15.81
C LEU A 79 2.57 1.60 17.09
N ILE A 80 1.49 2.29 17.51
CA ILE A 80 1.47 3.10 18.73
C ILE A 80 1.37 2.20 19.96
N THR A 81 0.38 1.30 19.96
CA THR A 81 0.08 0.44 21.11
C THR A 81 0.96 -0.80 21.18
N ASN A 82 1.67 -1.13 20.08
CA ASN A 82 2.41 -2.37 19.88
C ASN A 82 1.54 -3.62 20.05
N LYS A 83 0.27 -3.55 19.66
CA LYS A 83 -0.68 -4.66 19.75
C LYS A 83 -1.11 -5.15 18.36
N LYS A 84 -1.37 -6.45 18.28
CA LYS A 84 -2.08 -7.04 17.14
C LYS A 84 -3.57 -6.83 17.35
N GLU A 85 -4.19 -6.05 16.48
CA GLU A 85 -5.62 -5.71 16.56
C GLU A 85 -6.47 -6.81 15.89
N LYS A 86 -5.92 -7.46 14.86
CA LYS A 86 -6.59 -8.52 14.11
C LYS A 86 -5.57 -9.54 13.61
N GLU A 87 -5.92 -10.81 13.71
CA GLU A 87 -5.14 -11.94 13.21
C GLU A 87 -6.08 -12.93 12.51
N SER A 88 -5.63 -13.45 11.37
CA SER A 88 -6.26 -14.55 10.65
C SER A 88 -5.20 -15.57 10.30
N PHE A 89 -5.46 -16.83 10.61
CA PHE A 89 -4.51 -17.91 10.40
C PHE A 89 -5.02 -18.86 9.31
N LEU A 90 -4.08 -19.46 8.59
CA LEU A 90 -4.36 -20.54 7.67
C LEU A 90 -4.89 -21.76 8.43
N ASP A 91 -5.89 -22.40 7.83
CA ASP A 91 -6.37 -23.68 8.29
C ASP A 91 -5.25 -24.73 8.24
N GLN A 92 -5.09 -25.49 9.32
CA GLN A 92 -3.99 -26.44 9.47
C GLN A 92 -4.10 -27.60 8.48
N GLU A 93 -5.31 -28.10 8.21
CA GLU A 93 -5.52 -29.23 7.29
C GLU A 93 -5.19 -28.81 5.84
N LEU A 94 -5.67 -27.63 5.43
CA LEU A 94 -5.33 -27.05 4.13
C LEU A 94 -3.82 -26.81 4.01
N LEU A 95 -3.20 -26.23 5.04
CA LEU A 95 -1.77 -25.97 5.06
C LEU A 95 -0.97 -27.27 4.93
N GLU A 96 -1.31 -28.31 5.69
CA GLU A 96 -0.65 -29.62 5.64
C GLU A 96 -0.70 -30.19 4.22
N LEU A 97 -1.87 -30.15 3.58
CA LEU A 97 -2.05 -30.68 2.24
C LEU A 97 -1.16 -29.96 1.21
N ILE A 98 -1.13 -28.63 1.26
CA ILE A 98 -0.34 -27.80 0.34
C ILE A 98 1.17 -28.04 0.55
N VAL A 99 1.65 -28.05 1.80
CA VAL A 99 3.10 -28.22 2.04
C VAL A 99 3.56 -29.65 1.78
N ARG A 100 2.71 -30.66 2.00
CA ARG A 100 3.01 -32.06 1.62
C ARG A 100 3.15 -32.19 0.12
N PHE A 101 2.17 -31.68 -0.62
CA PHE A 101 2.24 -31.62 -2.08
C PHE A 101 3.52 -30.91 -2.54
N SER A 102 3.83 -29.77 -1.94
CA SER A 102 5.01 -28.96 -2.28
C SER A 102 6.32 -29.70 -1.97
N PHE A 103 6.40 -30.36 -0.83
CA PHE A 103 7.57 -31.16 -0.41
C PHE A 103 7.86 -32.29 -1.40
N PHE A 104 6.86 -33.09 -1.76
CA PHE A 104 7.05 -34.21 -2.69
C PHE A 104 7.39 -33.78 -4.12
N ASN A 105 7.02 -32.55 -4.49
CA ASN A 105 7.35 -31.96 -5.80
C ASN A 105 8.59 -31.06 -5.77
N ASN A 106 9.34 -31.03 -4.65
CA ASN A 106 10.52 -30.19 -4.46
C ASN A 106 10.26 -28.69 -4.75
N LEU A 107 9.05 -28.20 -4.42
CA LEU A 107 8.71 -26.79 -4.53
C LEU A 107 9.25 -26.05 -3.31
N ILE A 108 9.87 -24.89 -3.54
CA ILE A 108 10.41 -24.04 -2.48
C ILE A 108 9.25 -23.28 -1.84
N PHE A 109 9.15 -23.31 -0.51
CA PHE A 109 8.12 -22.59 0.21
C PHE A 109 8.61 -22.01 1.54
N VAL A 110 7.98 -20.92 1.95
CA VAL A 110 8.21 -20.23 3.22
C VAL A 110 6.91 -20.20 4.01
N ILE A 111 6.93 -20.82 5.19
CA ILE A 111 5.83 -20.76 6.17
C ILE A 111 6.01 -19.47 6.98
N LEU A 112 5.06 -18.55 6.86
CA LEU A 112 5.07 -17.26 7.56
C LEU A 112 4.24 -17.36 8.84
N GLY A 113 4.90 -17.76 9.93
CA GLY A 113 4.29 -17.95 11.23
C GLY A 113 4.17 -16.67 12.06
N ALA A 114 3.36 -16.74 13.13
CA ALA A 114 3.11 -15.64 14.05
C ALA A 114 4.35 -15.18 14.83
N ASN A 115 5.21 -16.12 15.18
CA ASN A 115 6.40 -15.89 16.01
C ASN A 115 7.71 -16.09 15.23
N GLN A 116 7.70 -17.05 14.31
CA GLN A 116 8.88 -17.46 13.56
C GLN A 116 8.46 -17.88 12.15
N SER A 117 9.35 -17.65 11.18
CA SER A 117 9.14 -18.04 9.79
C SER A 117 10.16 -19.12 9.40
N PHE A 118 9.71 -20.05 8.56
CA PHE A 118 10.43 -21.27 8.21
C PHE A 118 10.53 -21.42 6.70
N ILE A 119 11.60 -22.02 6.20
CA ILE A 119 11.81 -22.23 4.76
C ILE A 119 12.17 -23.68 4.45
N PHE A 120 11.49 -24.26 3.48
CA PHE A 120 11.90 -25.51 2.83
C PHE A 120 12.52 -25.20 1.46
N GLY A 121 13.56 -25.94 1.08
CA GLY A 121 14.23 -25.76 -0.21
C GLY A 121 15.22 -24.59 -0.24
N PHE A 122 15.73 -24.14 0.91
CA PHE A 122 16.73 -23.07 1.00
C PHE A 122 17.97 -23.34 0.14
N ASP A 123 18.42 -24.60 0.08
CA ASP A 123 19.60 -25.01 -0.67
C ASP A 123 19.37 -24.96 -2.21
N TYR A 124 18.12 -24.81 -2.67
CA TYR A 124 17.78 -24.64 -4.09
C TYR A 124 17.79 -23.17 -4.55
N LEU A 125 17.89 -22.22 -3.60
CA LEU A 125 17.96 -20.80 -3.90
C LEU A 125 19.35 -20.38 -4.36
N ASN A 126 19.41 -19.32 -5.18
CA ASN A 126 20.68 -18.71 -5.54
C ASN A 126 21.28 -17.91 -4.36
N SER A 127 22.55 -17.49 -4.48
CA SER A 127 23.27 -16.82 -3.37
C SER A 127 22.65 -15.49 -2.94
N GLU A 128 22.01 -14.74 -3.84
CA GLU A 128 21.34 -13.49 -3.49
C GLU A 128 20.04 -13.76 -2.72
N GLU A 129 19.25 -14.73 -3.19
CA GLU A 129 18.03 -15.17 -2.52
C GLU A 129 18.32 -15.77 -1.13
N GLN A 130 19.37 -16.57 -1.00
CA GLN A 130 19.79 -17.13 0.28
C GLN A 130 20.11 -16.06 1.34
N LYS A 131 20.64 -14.90 0.93
CA LYS A 131 20.88 -13.77 1.87
C LYS A 131 19.57 -13.23 2.43
N ILE A 132 18.55 -13.09 1.57
CA ILE A 132 17.22 -12.58 1.96
C ILE A 132 16.57 -13.49 3.01
N TYR A 133 16.67 -14.82 2.81
CA TYR A 133 16.03 -15.80 3.69
C TYR A 133 16.96 -16.38 4.77
N SER A 134 18.14 -15.79 4.96
CA SER A 134 19.18 -16.32 5.86
C SER A 134 18.73 -16.39 7.33
N GLY A 135 17.83 -15.49 7.74
CA GLY A 135 17.24 -15.45 9.09
C GLY A 135 16.08 -16.44 9.31
N LEU A 136 15.67 -17.20 8.31
CA LEU A 136 14.59 -18.18 8.43
C LEU A 136 15.09 -19.54 8.92
N VAL A 137 14.26 -20.23 9.70
CA VAL A 137 14.56 -21.59 10.14
C VAL A 137 14.43 -22.56 8.97
N ARG A 138 15.47 -23.33 8.71
CA ARG A 138 15.54 -24.23 7.55
C ARG A 138 14.90 -25.58 7.87
N LEU A 139 13.94 -25.97 7.05
CA LEU A 139 13.27 -27.26 7.09
C LEU A 139 13.88 -28.18 6.04
N LYS A 140 14.17 -29.44 6.42
CA LYS A 140 14.78 -30.44 5.54
C LYS A 140 13.94 -31.71 5.40
N LYS A 141 13.13 -32.04 6.42
CA LYS A 141 12.37 -33.30 6.48
C LYS A 141 10.89 -33.02 6.63
N LEU A 142 10.06 -33.92 6.09
CA LEU A 142 8.61 -33.83 6.23
C LEU A 142 8.15 -33.81 7.70
N SER A 143 8.79 -34.59 8.57
CA SER A 143 8.46 -34.61 10.01
C SER A 143 8.65 -33.24 10.69
N GLN A 144 9.66 -32.48 10.26
CA GLN A 144 9.89 -31.12 10.78
C GLN A 144 8.82 -30.16 10.28
N ILE A 145 8.37 -30.33 9.03
CA ILE A 145 7.30 -29.52 8.45
C ILE A 145 5.98 -29.79 9.20
N GLN A 146 5.67 -31.05 9.49
CA GLN A 146 4.49 -31.44 10.27
C GLN A 146 4.52 -30.84 11.69
N GLU A 147 5.65 -30.98 12.40
CA GLU A 147 5.83 -30.38 13.72
C GLU A 147 5.64 -28.86 13.70
N VAL A 148 6.10 -28.17 12.64
CA VAL A 148 5.88 -26.73 12.49
C VAL A 148 4.39 -26.40 12.32
N ILE A 149 3.65 -27.15 11.51
CA ILE A 149 2.21 -26.90 11.28
C ILE A 149 1.41 -27.14 12.55
N GLU A 150 1.69 -28.23 13.27
CA GLU A 150 0.96 -28.62 14.48
C GLU A 150 1.16 -27.60 15.62
N ASN A 151 2.37 -27.04 15.74
CA ASN A 151 2.75 -26.22 16.91
C ASN A 151 2.75 -24.71 16.65
N ASN A 152 2.49 -24.24 15.43
CA ASN A 152 2.56 -22.81 15.12
C ASN A 152 1.29 -22.29 14.46
N SER A 153 0.88 -21.08 14.87
CA SER A 153 -0.10 -20.30 14.14
C SER A 153 0.55 -19.71 12.89
N VAL A 154 0.04 -20.09 11.72
CA VAL A 154 0.58 -19.69 10.42
C VAL A 154 -0.33 -18.65 9.78
N TYR A 155 0.20 -17.49 9.44
CA TYR A 155 -0.57 -16.45 8.76
C TYR A 155 -0.74 -16.74 7.28
N SER A 156 0.36 -17.08 6.61
CA SER A 156 0.40 -17.30 5.17
C SER A 156 1.53 -18.23 4.75
N LEU A 157 1.44 -18.74 3.53
CA LEU A 157 2.46 -19.56 2.89
C LEU A 157 2.93 -18.86 1.62
N LYS A 158 4.23 -18.67 1.47
CA LYS A 158 4.83 -18.11 0.25
C LYS A 158 5.49 -19.21 -0.56
N MET A 159 5.03 -19.43 -1.78
CA MET A 159 5.64 -20.33 -2.76
C MET A 159 6.62 -19.56 -3.63
N LEU A 160 7.83 -20.09 -3.84
CA LEU A 160 8.90 -19.45 -4.62
C LEU A 160 9.18 -20.22 -5.92
N PHE A 161 9.30 -19.49 -7.03
CA PHE A 161 9.56 -20.05 -8.36
C PHE A 161 10.84 -19.42 -8.95
N THR A 162 11.93 -20.17 -9.00
CA THR A 162 13.30 -19.65 -9.28
C THR A 162 13.65 -19.61 -10.77
N GLU A 163 12.71 -19.89 -11.66
CA GLU A 163 12.95 -19.89 -13.09
C GLU A 163 13.33 -18.48 -13.57
N LYS A 164 14.44 -18.35 -14.31
CA LYS A 164 14.86 -17.04 -14.84
C LYS A 164 13.88 -16.47 -15.87
N LYS A 165 13.32 -17.31 -16.75
CA LYS A 165 12.40 -16.89 -17.82
C LYS A 165 10.99 -16.71 -17.26
N SER A 166 10.44 -15.50 -17.37
CA SER A 166 9.09 -15.16 -16.87
C SER A 166 8.00 -16.09 -17.43
N GLU A 167 8.01 -16.40 -18.73
CA GLU A 167 7.02 -17.30 -19.33
C GLU A 167 7.01 -18.70 -18.71
N LEU A 168 8.18 -19.26 -18.40
CA LEU A 168 8.29 -20.57 -17.75
C LEU A 168 7.79 -20.51 -16.30
N ARG A 169 8.12 -19.42 -15.62
CA ARG A 169 7.72 -19.16 -14.23
C ARG A 169 6.20 -19.03 -14.12
N ILE A 170 5.58 -18.23 -14.99
CA ILE A 170 4.12 -18.08 -15.09
C ILE A 170 3.44 -19.42 -15.39
N LYS A 171 3.99 -20.22 -16.32
CA LYS A 171 3.47 -21.57 -16.59
C LYS A 171 3.54 -22.48 -15.36
N LYS A 172 4.62 -22.42 -14.57
CA LYS A 172 4.74 -23.21 -13.34
C LYS A 172 3.80 -22.74 -12.23
N ILE A 173 3.65 -21.43 -12.06
CA ILE A 173 2.65 -20.83 -11.15
C ILE A 173 1.26 -21.33 -11.52
N HIS A 174 0.89 -21.27 -12.80
CA HIS A 174 -0.41 -21.73 -13.28
C HIS A 174 -0.61 -23.23 -13.06
N ASN A 175 0.40 -24.06 -13.36
CA ASN A 175 0.33 -25.50 -13.11
C ASN A 175 0.19 -25.82 -11.62
N PHE A 176 0.88 -25.09 -10.75
CA PHE A 176 0.73 -25.23 -9.30
C PHE A 176 -0.70 -24.91 -8.86
N LEU A 177 -1.27 -23.79 -9.30
CA LEU A 177 -2.64 -23.41 -8.98
C LEU A 177 -3.66 -24.43 -9.49
N ILE A 178 -3.50 -24.96 -10.70
CA ILE A 178 -4.34 -26.05 -11.22
C ILE A 178 -4.26 -27.28 -10.31
N LYS A 179 -3.05 -27.67 -9.87
CA LYS A 179 -2.89 -28.83 -8.98
C LYS A 179 -3.56 -28.63 -7.64
N LEU A 180 -3.55 -27.41 -7.08
CA LEU A 180 -4.32 -27.11 -5.86
C LEU A 180 -5.83 -27.29 -6.08
N LEU A 181 -6.35 -26.86 -7.23
CA LEU A 181 -7.77 -27.06 -7.59
C LEU A 181 -8.10 -28.55 -7.75
N GLU A 182 -7.25 -29.33 -8.39
CA GLU A 182 -7.40 -30.79 -8.51
C GLU A 182 -7.41 -31.49 -7.14
N LEU A 183 -6.65 -30.96 -6.17
CA LEU A 183 -6.62 -31.41 -4.78
C LEU A 183 -7.81 -30.89 -3.94
N GLN A 184 -8.76 -30.18 -4.57
CA GLN A 184 -9.93 -29.57 -3.91
C GLN A 184 -9.55 -28.55 -2.82
N VAL A 185 -8.37 -27.95 -2.90
CA VAL A 185 -7.93 -26.88 -1.99
C VAL A 185 -8.56 -25.57 -2.42
N GLN A 186 -9.47 -25.04 -1.60
CA GLN A 186 -9.99 -23.68 -1.74
C GLN A 186 -9.21 -22.75 -0.84
N ILE A 187 -8.35 -21.92 -1.43
CA ILE A 187 -7.49 -20.98 -0.71
C ILE A 187 -7.35 -19.69 -1.51
N ASP A 188 -7.36 -18.55 -0.80
CA ASP A 188 -7.10 -17.27 -1.42
C ASP A 188 -5.60 -17.10 -1.68
N TYR A 189 -5.28 -16.43 -2.77
CA TYR A 189 -3.89 -16.23 -3.17
C TYR A 189 -3.64 -14.89 -3.84
N GLN A 190 -2.39 -14.43 -3.78
CA GLN A 190 -1.88 -13.29 -4.52
C GLN A 190 -0.61 -13.70 -5.27
N VAL A 191 -0.58 -13.46 -6.58
CA VAL A 191 0.62 -13.66 -7.40
C VAL A 191 1.45 -12.39 -7.39
N VAL A 192 2.68 -12.52 -6.91
CA VAL A 192 3.70 -11.46 -6.83
C VAL A 192 4.96 -12.05 -7.43
N ASP A 193 5.05 -12.08 -8.76
CA ASP A 193 6.15 -12.71 -9.51
C ASP A 193 7.52 -12.29 -8.92
N PRO A 194 8.40 -13.22 -8.52
CA PRO A 194 8.43 -14.67 -8.77
C PRO A 194 7.75 -15.60 -7.75
N ALA A 195 6.82 -15.09 -6.94
CA ALA A 195 6.20 -15.80 -5.84
C ALA A 195 4.66 -15.83 -5.89
N ILE A 196 4.08 -16.77 -5.15
CA ILE A 196 2.65 -16.78 -4.81
C ILE A 196 2.54 -16.73 -3.29
N TYR A 197 1.68 -15.86 -2.78
CA TYR A 197 1.29 -15.85 -1.37
C TYR A 197 -0.08 -16.51 -1.25
N LEU A 198 -0.19 -17.49 -0.36
CA LEU A 198 -1.41 -18.22 -0.04
C LEU A 198 -1.83 -17.86 1.38
N PHE A 199 -3.10 -17.53 1.60
CA PHE A 199 -3.58 -17.03 2.89
C PHE A 199 -5.06 -17.40 3.11
N SER A 200 -5.48 -17.33 4.37
CA SER A 200 -6.89 -17.49 4.75
C SER A 200 -7.74 -16.40 4.09
N ARG A 201 -9.04 -16.66 3.92
CA ARG A 201 -9.99 -15.80 3.21
C ARG A 201 -9.75 -14.29 3.44
N LYS A 202 -9.58 -13.53 2.35
CA LYS A 202 -9.18 -12.12 2.36
C LYS A 202 -10.31 -11.22 2.86
N HIS A 203 -10.07 -10.46 3.92
CA HIS A 203 -10.77 -9.19 4.10
C HIS A 203 -10.18 -8.18 3.09
N THR A 204 -11.03 -7.45 2.38
CA THR A 204 -10.51 -6.40 1.49
C THR A 204 -9.75 -5.37 2.33
N LYS A 205 -8.74 -4.72 1.75
CA LYS A 205 -7.99 -3.68 2.48
C LYS A 205 -8.89 -2.53 2.93
N ALA A 206 -9.93 -2.23 2.15
CA ALA A 206 -10.99 -1.28 2.50
C ALA A 206 -11.78 -1.73 3.74
N GLN A 207 -12.18 -3.00 3.83
CA GLN A 207 -12.82 -3.58 5.02
C GLN A 207 -11.94 -3.48 6.25
N ILE A 208 -10.64 -3.80 6.13
CA ILE A 208 -9.69 -3.68 7.24
C ILE A 208 -9.66 -2.25 7.77
N MET A 209 -9.51 -1.25 6.88
CA MET A 209 -9.51 0.16 7.28
C MET A 209 -10.84 0.60 7.89
N SER A 210 -11.96 0.17 7.31
CA SER A 210 -13.32 0.44 7.78
C SER A 210 -13.52 -0.07 9.22
N GLU A 211 -13.15 -1.31 9.50
CA GLU A 211 -13.25 -1.92 10.82
C GLU A 211 -12.36 -1.22 11.86
N ILE A 212 -11.10 -0.93 11.52
CA ILE A 212 -10.13 -0.27 12.42
C ILE A 212 -10.58 1.13 12.79
N LEU A 213 -11.07 1.89 11.82
CA LEU A 213 -11.49 3.28 12.01
C LEU A 213 -12.92 3.43 12.53
N GLY A 214 -13.73 2.37 12.49
CA GLY A 214 -15.14 2.41 12.87
C GLY A 214 -16.02 3.24 11.92
N ILE A 215 -15.65 3.29 10.64
CA ILE A 215 -16.36 4.02 9.57
C ILE A 215 -16.77 3.05 8.46
N ASN A 216 -17.68 3.43 7.55
CA ASN A 216 -18.08 2.57 6.43
C ASN A 216 -17.06 2.60 5.26
N GLU A 217 -17.10 1.60 4.37
CA GLU A 217 -16.17 1.51 3.22
C GLU A 217 -16.29 2.69 2.25
N GLN A 218 -17.47 3.27 2.07
CA GLN A 218 -17.65 4.46 1.22
C GLN A 218 -16.89 5.67 1.80
N GLU A 219 -16.93 5.84 3.11
CA GLU A 219 -16.19 6.88 3.81
C GLU A 219 -14.68 6.65 3.73
N VAL A 220 -14.23 5.38 3.75
CA VAL A 220 -12.84 5.03 3.44
C VAL A 220 -12.48 5.51 2.03
N SER A 221 -13.22 5.06 1.02
CA SER A 221 -13.00 5.43 -0.39
C SER A 221 -12.91 6.93 -0.60
N ASN A 222 -13.85 7.69 -0.03
CA ASN A 222 -13.93 9.14 -0.19
C ASN A 222 -12.80 9.92 0.50
N ASN A 223 -12.03 9.30 1.41
CA ASN A 223 -10.97 9.95 2.19
C ASN A 223 -9.60 9.28 2.03
N LEU A 224 -9.50 8.27 1.17
CA LEU A 224 -8.30 7.47 0.96
C LEU A 224 -7.38 8.10 -0.08
N ILE A 225 -6.16 8.39 0.34
CA ILE A 225 -5.01 8.62 -0.55
C ILE A 225 -4.17 7.34 -0.55
N TYR A 226 -4.12 6.65 -1.69
CA TYR A 226 -3.40 5.37 -1.84
C TYR A 226 -2.12 5.54 -2.65
N SER A 227 -1.02 4.99 -2.16
CA SER A 227 0.29 5.06 -2.82
C SER A 227 0.91 3.68 -2.91
N SER A 228 1.40 3.29 -4.09
CA SER A 228 1.96 1.96 -4.30
C SER A 228 3.43 2.00 -4.75
N TRP A 229 4.34 1.54 -3.88
CA TRP A 229 5.77 1.34 -4.19
C TRP A 229 6.14 -0.13 -4.38
N SER A 230 5.17 -1.02 -4.18
CA SER A 230 5.20 -2.40 -4.65
C SER A 230 3.97 -2.68 -5.53
N ILE A 231 3.71 -3.95 -5.83
CA ILE A 231 2.57 -4.34 -6.68
C ILE A 231 1.25 -3.78 -6.10
N PRO A 232 0.52 -2.92 -6.83
CA PRO A 232 -0.69 -2.29 -6.32
C PRO A 232 -1.85 -3.26 -6.13
N ASP A 233 -2.68 -3.01 -5.13
CA ASP A 233 -4.02 -3.56 -5.03
C ASP A 233 -4.98 -2.70 -5.87
N ILE A 234 -5.18 -3.09 -7.13
CA ILE A 234 -5.99 -2.34 -8.11
C ILE A 234 -7.42 -2.10 -7.59
N GLN A 235 -8.00 -3.08 -6.90
CA GLN A 235 -9.36 -2.93 -6.37
C GLN A 235 -9.43 -1.82 -5.31
N LEU A 236 -8.48 -1.79 -4.38
CA LEU A 236 -8.43 -0.72 -3.39
C LEU A 236 -8.17 0.63 -4.07
N ALA A 237 -7.23 0.63 -5.00
CA ALA A 237 -6.70 1.85 -5.57
C ALA A 237 -7.69 2.56 -6.51
N SER A 238 -8.40 1.81 -7.35
CA SER A 238 -9.47 2.36 -8.21
C SER A 238 -10.67 2.90 -7.40
N ASN A 239 -10.81 2.48 -6.14
CA ASN A 239 -11.83 2.99 -5.22
C ASN A 239 -11.27 4.04 -4.24
N SER A 240 -10.03 4.46 -4.40
CA SER A 240 -9.45 5.53 -3.60
C SER A 240 -9.77 6.90 -4.21
N PHE A 241 -9.84 7.91 -3.37
CA PHE A 241 -10.04 9.28 -3.82
C PHE A 241 -8.89 9.78 -4.70
N PHE A 242 -7.66 9.43 -4.31
CA PHE A 242 -6.46 9.73 -5.08
C PHE A 242 -5.50 8.56 -4.99
N TRP A 243 -4.92 8.15 -6.11
CA TRP A 243 -3.84 7.19 -6.09
C TRP A 243 -2.66 7.51 -6.99
N LEU A 244 -1.50 7.05 -6.51
CA LEU A 244 -0.23 7.16 -7.18
C LEU A 244 0.52 5.82 -7.13
N SER A 245 1.31 5.56 -8.17
CA SER A 245 2.05 4.31 -8.33
C SER A 245 3.39 4.56 -9.03
N VAL A 246 4.35 3.65 -8.84
CA VAL A 246 5.55 3.59 -9.71
C VAL A 246 5.13 3.39 -11.17
N SER A 247 5.79 4.10 -12.09
CA SER A 247 5.62 3.95 -13.54
C SER A 247 5.94 2.54 -14.07
N GLU A 248 6.74 1.74 -13.36
CA GLU A 248 6.99 0.33 -13.69
C GLU A 248 5.70 -0.49 -13.77
N PHE A 249 4.66 -0.11 -13.02
CA PHE A 249 3.38 -0.81 -13.01
C PHE A 249 2.37 -0.29 -14.04
N GLU A 250 2.70 0.76 -14.83
CA GLU A 250 1.79 1.40 -15.77
C GLU A 250 1.14 0.42 -16.74
N ASN A 251 1.92 -0.41 -17.44
CA ASN A 251 1.38 -1.38 -18.40
C ASN A 251 0.41 -2.37 -17.76
N ARG A 252 0.67 -2.77 -16.51
CA ARG A 252 -0.20 -3.69 -15.78
C ARG A 252 -1.48 -2.98 -15.35
N ILE A 253 -1.36 -1.79 -14.77
CA ILE A 253 -2.50 -0.99 -14.31
C ILE A 253 -3.42 -0.64 -15.47
N THR A 254 -2.88 -0.15 -16.59
CA THR A 254 -3.68 0.18 -17.79
C THR A 254 -4.41 -1.03 -18.36
N LYS A 255 -3.84 -2.24 -18.24
CA LYS A 255 -4.50 -3.47 -18.65
C LYS A 255 -5.62 -3.88 -17.70
N ASP A 256 -5.38 -3.82 -16.40
CA ASP A 256 -6.29 -4.30 -15.36
C ASP A 256 -7.39 -3.27 -15.02
N SER A 257 -7.15 -1.98 -15.29
CA SER A 257 -8.02 -0.85 -15.00
C SER A 257 -7.78 0.30 -16.02
N PRO A 258 -8.27 0.17 -17.26
CA PRO A 258 -7.97 1.12 -18.35
C PRO A 258 -8.49 2.55 -18.12
N ASP A 259 -9.55 2.71 -17.33
CA ASP A 259 -10.19 4.00 -17.09
C ASP A 259 -9.69 4.73 -15.83
N SER A 260 -8.70 4.18 -15.13
CA SER A 260 -8.25 4.79 -13.87
C SER A 260 -7.33 5.99 -14.08
N SER A 261 -7.64 7.10 -13.41
CA SER A 261 -6.77 8.26 -13.29
C SER A 261 -5.68 8.01 -12.25
N VAL A 262 -4.51 7.53 -12.68
CA VAL A 262 -3.35 7.23 -11.83
C VAL A 262 -2.26 8.25 -12.05
N LEU A 263 -1.64 8.75 -10.97
CA LEU A 263 -0.38 9.47 -11.08
C LEU A 263 0.80 8.50 -11.07
N TYR A 264 1.57 8.48 -12.16
CA TYR A 264 2.79 7.68 -12.25
C TYR A 264 4.02 8.50 -11.87
N LEU A 265 4.77 8.01 -10.87
CA LEU A 265 6.07 8.58 -10.50
C LEU A 265 7.19 7.63 -10.95
N SER A 266 8.37 8.19 -11.21
CA SER A 266 9.55 7.36 -11.47
C SER A 266 9.88 6.51 -10.24
N LYS A 267 10.59 5.40 -10.45
CA LYS A 267 11.05 4.51 -9.36
C LYS A 267 12.11 5.13 -8.45
N ASP A 268 12.55 6.34 -8.76
CA ASP A 268 13.54 7.07 -7.97
C ASP A 268 12.97 7.36 -6.56
N SER A 269 13.69 6.88 -5.56
CA SER A 269 13.43 7.04 -4.13
C SER A 269 13.18 8.48 -3.73
N GLN A 270 13.92 9.42 -4.32
CA GLN A 270 13.84 10.82 -3.96
C GLN A 270 12.59 11.48 -4.56
N VAL A 271 12.22 11.10 -5.80
CA VAL A 271 11.12 11.73 -6.56
C VAL A 271 9.78 11.61 -5.84
N TRP A 272 9.48 10.46 -5.24
CA TRP A 272 8.18 10.30 -4.59
C TRP A 272 8.12 10.93 -3.19
N ILE A 273 9.23 10.91 -2.46
CA ILE A 273 9.34 11.63 -1.18
C ILE A 273 9.15 13.13 -1.46
N ASP A 274 9.83 13.66 -2.46
CA ASP A 274 9.72 15.06 -2.87
C ASP A 274 8.30 15.39 -3.31
N TRP A 275 7.64 14.53 -4.09
CA TRP A 275 6.25 14.72 -4.47
C TRP A 275 5.34 14.89 -3.24
N TRP A 276 5.42 13.98 -2.26
CA TRP A 276 4.61 14.09 -1.04
C TRP A 276 4.92 15.35 -0.22
N ARG A 277 6.17 15.81 -0.23
CA ARG A 277 6.61 17.03 0.45
C ARG A 277 6.12 18.29 -0.25
N GLU A 278 6.16 18.33 -1.58
CA GLU A 278 5.64 19.42 -2.40
C GLU A 278 4.11 19.54 -2.32
N HIS A 279 3.43 18.43 -2.04
CA HIS A 279 1.97 18.34 -1.95
C HIS A 279 1.47 18.24 -0.51
N ASP A 280 2.17 18.85 0.46
CA ASP A 280 1.84 18.74 1.88
C ASP A 280 0.44 19.23 2.25
N TYR A 281 -0.09 20.20 1.51
CA TYR A 281 -1.45 20.70 1.63
C TYR A 281 -2.52 19.59 1.48
N LEU A 282 -2.23 18.51 0.73
CA LEU A 282 -3.17 17.40 0.56
C LEU A 282 -3.38 16.62 1.86
N TRP A 283 -2.37 16.53 2.72
CA TRP A 283 -2.40 15.66 3.90
C TRP A 283 -2.24 16.37 5.23
N ARG A 284 -1.52 17.51 5.28
CA ARG A 284 -1.24 18.27 6.51
C ARG A 284 -2.43 19.12 6.98
N GLU A 285 -3.30 19.53 6.07
CA GLU A 285 -4.50 20.31 6.39
C GLU A 285 -5.56 19.41 7.05
N ARG A 286 -5.62 19.44 8.38
CA ARG A 286 -6.49 18.57 9.21
C ARG A 286 -7.97 18.90 9.12
N ALA A 287 -8.32 20.12 8.75
CA ALA A 287 -9.67 20.65 8.95
C ALA A 287 -10.72 20.05 8.00
N LEU A 288 -10.34 19.36 6.92
CA LEU A 288 -11.24 19.07 5.80
C LEU A 288 -11.06 17.66 5.23
N LYS A 289 -12.17 16.92 5.17
CA LYS A 289 -12.29 15.69 4.36
C LYS A 289 -12.15 16.00 2.87
N LEU A 290 -11.67 15.02 2.11
CA LEU A 290 -11.59 15.14 0.65
C LEU A 290 -13.00 15.22 0.03
N ASP A 291 -14.00 14.56 0.63
CA ASP A 291 -15.42 14.68 0.26
C ASP A 291 -16.00 16.09 0.52
N TRP A 292 -15.52 16.78 1.55
CA TRP A 292 -15.98 18.12 1.87
C TRP A 292 -15.44 19.11 0.85
N ILE A 293 -14.18 18.91 0.44
CA ILE A 293 -13.55 19.67 -0.64
C ILE A 293 -14.37 19.50 -1.93
N SER A 294 -14.76 18.28 -2.32
CA SER A 294 -15.54 18.05 -3.55
C SER A 294 -16.90 18.74 -3.55
N ARG A 295 -17.64 18.69 -2.43
CA ARG A 295 -18.94 19.35 -2.28
C ARG A 295 -18.86 20.88 -2.28
N LYS A 296 -17.70 21.45 -1.94
CA LYS A 296 -17.50 22.91 -1.90
C LYS A 296 -17.16 23.51 -3.26
N ILE A 297 -16.74 22.72 -4.24
CA ILE A 297 -16.47 23.21 -5.59
C ILE A 297 -17.78 23.60 -6.25
N LYS A 298 -18.07 24.90 -6.29
CA LYS A 298 -19.16 25.43 -7.13
C LYS A 298 -18.77 25.21 -8.57
N LYS A 299 -19.63 24.55 -9.38
CA LYS A 299 -19.42 24.24 -10.81
C LYS A 299 -18.67 25.38 -11.50
N ALA A 300 -17.37 25.19 -11.69
CA ALA A 300 -16.58 26.03 -12.56
C ALA A 300 -16.78 25.54 -13.99
N GLU A 301 -16.85 26.45 -14.95
CA GLU A 301 -16.64 26.10 -16.35
C GLU A 301 -15.21 25.53 -16.45
N LEU A 302 -15.11 24.20 -16.42
CA LEU A 302 -13.90 23.46 -16.72
C LEU A 302 -13.55 23.72 -18.17
N LEU A 303 -12.81 24.80 -18.43
CA LEU A 303 -12.19 25.02 -19.73
C LEU A 303 -11.12 23.94 -19.90
N ASN A 304 -11.27 23.10 -20.93
CA ASN A 304 -10.37 22.02 -21.35
C ASN A 304 -8.96 22.53 -21.69
N ASN A 305 -8.20 22.99 -20.70
CA ASN A 305 -6.82 23.43 -20.86
C ASN A 305 -5.91 22.58 -19.98
N THR A 306 -5.13 21.73 -20.63
CA THR A 306 -4.23 20.71 -20.06
C THR A 306 -2.99 21.28 -19.34
N ASN A 307 -2.85 22.61 -19.22
CA ASN A 307 -1.68 23.28 -18.67
C ASN A 307 -2.01 24.17 -17.46
N ASN A 308 -3.07 23.85 -16.71
CA ASN A 308 -3.52 24.66 -15.57
C ASN A 308 -3.44 23.89 -14.24
N TYR A 309 -3.19 24.63 -13.16
CA TYR A 309 -3.57 24.24 -11.80
C TYR A 309 -4.77 25.09 -11.37
N PHE A 310 -5.48 24.64 -10.34
CA PHE A 310 -6.68 25.31 -9.84
C PHE A 310 -6.50 25.72 -8.39
N GLU A 311 -6.96 26.91 -8.04
CA GLU A 311 -7.02 27.43 -6.67
C GLU A 311 -8.47 27.41 -6.21
N LEU A 312 -8.81 26.55 -5.25
CA LEU A 312 -10.11 26.46 -4.60
C LEU A 312 -10.09 27.27 -3.31
N ASP A 313 -10.84 28.36 -3.25
CA ASP A 313 -11.12 29.04 -2.00
C ASP A 313 -12.10 28.20 -1.14
N LEU A 314 -11.65 27.80 0.04
CA LEU A 314 -12.32 26.94 1.00
C LEU A 314 -13.38 27.70 1.82
N ILE A 315 -13.37 29.04 1.84
CA ILE A 315 -14.43 29.84 2.48
C ILE A 315 -15.65 29.90 1.57
N ASP A 316 -15.45 30.31 0.31
CA ASP A 316 -16.55 30.60 -0.60
C ASP A 316 -16.81 29.52 -1.66
N GLY A 317 -15.92 28.53 -1.78
CA GLY A 317 -16.01 27.41 -2.72
C GLY A 317 -15.62 27.76 -4.16
N LEU A 318 -14.99 28.92 -4.38
CA LEU A 318 -14.69 29.43 -5.71
C LEU A 318 -13.37 28.84 -6.23
N LEU A 319 -13.45 28.23 -7.41
CA LEU A 319 -12.31 27.62 -8.08
C LEU A 319 -11.78 28.53 -9.20
N LYS A 320 -10.48 28.84 -9.19
CA LYS A 320 -9.81 29.66 -10.22
C LYS A 320 -8.75 28.85 -10.94
N SER A 321 -8.82 28.75 -12.27
CA SER A 321 -7.75 28.16 -13.07
C SER A 321 -6.58 29.13 -13.24
N LYS A 322 -5.35 28.64 -13.12
CA LYS A 322 -4.11 29.37 -13.38
C LYS A 322 -3.17 28.57 -14.29
N LEU A 323 -2.50 29.27 -15.21
CA LEU A 323 -1.54 28.67 -16.13
C LEU A 323 -0.28 28.20 -15.37
N MET A 324 0.14 26.95 -15.60
CA MET A 324 1.39 26.40 -15.06
C MET A 324 2.64 27.17 -15.50
N ASN A 325 2.56 27.89 -16.62
CA ASN A 325 3.70 28.61 -17.21
C ASN A 325 4.02 29.94 -16.51
N GLU A 326 3.30 30.35 -15.47
CA GLU A 326 3.79 31.31 -14.48
C GLU A 326 4.80 30.61 -13.55
N LYS A 327 5.94 30.29 -14.16
CA LYS A 327 7.13 29.60 -13.64
C LYS A 327 7.34 29.75 -12.12
N SER A 328 7.30 28.62 -11.42
CA SER A 328 8.12 28.26 -10.24
C SER A 328 8.09 29.15 -8.99
N ASN A 329 7.43 30.31 -9.01
CA ASN A 329 7.44 31.27 -7.91
C ASN A 329 6.18 31.23 -7.05
N ALA A 330 5.05 30.72 -7.52
CA ALA A 330 3.81 30.78 -6.73
C ALA A 330 3.96 29.97 -5.43
N TRP A 331 4.42 28.72 -5.51
CA TRP A 331 4.67 27.87 -4.34
C TRP A 331 5.80 28.38 -3.45
N GLU A 332 6.93 28.79 -4.02
CA GLU A 332 8.06 29.37 -3.26
C GLU A 332 7.68 30.68 -2.55
N THR A 333 6.86 31.52 -3.19
CA THR A 333 6.29 32.75 -2.61
C THR A 333 5.21 32.44 -1.58
N LEU A 334 4.46 31.35 -1.75
CA LEU A 334 3.46 30.86 -0.80
C LEU A 334 4.14 30.30 0.46
N GLN A 335 5.13 29.42 0.32
CA GLN A 335 5.97 28.90 1.42
C GLN A 335 6.63 30.05 2.19
N ARG A 336 7.20 31.05 1.52
CA ARG A 336 7.78 32.24 2.18
C ARG A 336 6.73 33.08 2.91
N LYS A 337 5.49 33.17 2.40
CA LYS A 337 4.38 33.84 3.11
C LYS A 337 3.89 33.04 4.32
N ILE A 338 3.73 31.72 4.18
CA ILE A 338 3.23 30.81 5.22
C ILE A 338 4.25 30.68 6.37
N MET A 339 5.53 30.53 6.03
CA MET A 339 6.61 30.33 7.01
C MET A 339 7.15 31.66 7.58
N GLY A 340 6.91 32.80 6.91
CA GLY A 340 7.55 34.07 7.25
C GLY A 340 6.63 35.19 7.75
N ILE A 341 5.31 35.15 7.55
CA ILE A 341 4.42 36.28 7.93
C ILE A 341 3.10 35.75 8.50
N GLN A 342 2.88 36.04 9.79
CA GLN A 342 1.61 36.03 10.54
C GLN A 342 0.42 35.34 9.87
N LYS A 343 0.01 34.18 10.41
CA LYS A 343 -1.34 33.58 10.39
C LYS A 343 -2.37 34.34 9.53
N LYS A 344 -2.33 34.17 8.22
CA LYS A 344 -3.56 34.16 7.43
C LYS A 344 -3.83 32.70 7.14
N LYS A 345 -4.90 32.17 7.73
CA LYS A 345 -5.44 30.83 7.46
C LYS A 345 -5.34 30.59 5.95
N LEU A 346 -4.71 29.49 5.55
CA LEU A 346 -4.74 29.03 4.17
C LEU A 346 -6.19 28.68 3.85
N ILE A 347 -6.87 29.67 3.27
CA ILE A 347 -8.25 29.59 2.83
C ILE A 347 -8.30 29.02 1.41
N THR A 348 -7.17 28.59 0.83
CA THR A 348 -7.11 28.18 -0.59
C THR A 348 -6.38 26.84 -0.75
N LEU A 349 -7.05 25.87 -1.38
CA LEU A 349 -6.53 24.56 -1.75
C LEU A 349 -6.10 24.56 -3.22
N PHE A 350 -4.95 23.96 -3.51
CA PHE A 350 -4.44 23.85 -4.87
C PHE A 350 -4.80 22.47 -5.43
N LEU A 351 -5.32 22.42 -6.65
CA LEU A 351 -5.80 21.21 -7.30
C LEU A 351 -5.20 21.10 -8.69
N TRP A 352 -4.57 19.98 -9.00
CA TRP A 352 -4.17 19.64 -10.35
C TRP A 352 -5.39 19.27 -11.22
N THR A 353 -5.22 19.24 -12.53
CA THR A 353 -6.33 18.96 -13.47
C THR A 353 -6.91 17.57 -13.21
N GLU A 354 -6.06 16.58 -12.93
CA GLU A 354 -6.40 15.20 -12.61
C GLU A 354 -7.12 15.08 -11.25
N GLN A 355 -6.72 15.90 -10.28
CA GLN A 355 -7.37 15.94 -8.96
C GLN A 355 -8.75 16.59 -9.06
N LEU A 356 -8.87 17.64 -9.85
CA LEU A 356 -10.13 18.32 -10.09
C LEU A 356 -11.11 17.46 -10.89
N SER A 357 -10.65 16.72 -11.91
CA SER A 357 -11.51 15.81 -12.66
C SER A 357 -12.13 14.75 -11.75
N ASN A 358 -11.35 14.21 -10.80
CA ASN A 358 -11.83 13.25 -9.80
C ASN A 358 -12.81 13.88 -8.81
N LEU A 359 -12.53 15.11 -8.37
CA LEU A 359 -13.40 15.87 -7.46
C LEU A 359 -14.77 16.22 -8.06
N VAL A 360 -14.81 16.57 -9.36
CA VAL A 360 -16.03 17.04 -10.04
C VAL A 360 -16.91 15.90 -10.55
N THR A 361 -16.33 14.76 -10.97
CA THR A 361 -17.10 13.58 -11.40
C THR A 361 -17.94 12.94 -10.29
N MET A 362 -17.61 13.17 -9.01
CA MET A 362 -18.44 12.72 -7.89
C MET A 362 -19.74 13.53 -7.73
N ASN A 363 -19.72 14.85 -7.96
CA ASN A 363 -20.91 15.70 -7.83
C ASN A 363 -21.99 15.37 -8.89
N SER A 364 -21.60 14.82 -10.05
CA SER A 364 -22.55 14.41 -11.09
C SER A 364 -23.17 13.03 -10.85
N LEU A 365 -22.59 12.22 -9.96
CA LEU A 365 -23.14 10.94 -9.52
C LEU A 365 -24.12 11.10 -8.34
N GLU A 366 -23.95 12.11 -7.48
CA GLU A 366 -24.91 12.43 -6.41
C GLU A 366 -26.19 13.17 -6.91
N THR A 367 -26.25 13.59 -8.18
CA THR A 367 -27.40 14.31 -8.78
C THR A 367 -28.25 13.46 -9.74
N LYS A 368 -28.05 12.14 -9.75
CA LYS A 368 -28.96 11.15 -10.35
C LYS A 368 -29.56 10.28 -9.27
#